data_AF-A0A6J4TJ46-F1
#
_entry.id   AF-A0A6J4TJ46-F1
#
_cell.length_a   1.000
_cell.length_b   1.000
_cell.length_c   1.000
_cell.angle_alpha   90.00
_cell.angle_beta   90.00
_cell.angle_gamma   90.00
#
_symmetry.space_group_name_H-M   'P 1'
#
loop_
_entity.id
_entity.type
_entity.pdbx_description
1 polymer ?
#
loop_
_entity_poly.entity_id
_entity_poly.type
_entity_poly.pdbx_seq_one_letter_code
_entity_poly.pdbx_strand_id
1 'polypeptide(L)'
;MDARSQAVLELPEIRVSLARETGFEGGRVLAETLEPSPDPVVVAGRQSDTAEAIGLLERRAAPRTTGAHDVRGAARRAARGGVLL
;
A
#
# COMPACT_ATOMS: atom_id res chain seq x y z
N MET A 1 3.96 -7.76 -16.96
CA MET A 1 4.33 -9.11 -16.49
C MET A 1 3.11 -10.01 -16.64
N ASP A 2 3.26 -11.21 -17.15
CA ASP A 2 2.15 -12.16 -17.33
C ASP A 2 1.89 -13.01 -16.06
N ALA A 3 0.74 -13.67 -16.01
CA ALA A 3 0.30 -14.46 -14.86
C ALA A 3 1.19 -15.67 -14.55
N ARG A 4 1.79 -16.30 -15.57
CA ARG A 4 2.72 -17.43 -15.35
C ARG A 4 3.97 -16.93 -14.63
N SER A 5 4.53 -15.81 -15.08
CA SER A 5 5.69 -15.19 -14.41
C SER A 5 5.36 -14.80 -12.96
N GLN A 6 4.16 -14.27 -12.69
CA GLN A 6 3.73 -13.94 -11.33
C GLN A 6 3.64 -15.18 -10.42
N ALA A 7 3.11 -16.29 -10.94
CA ALA A 7 3.02 -17.55 -10.19
C ALA A 7 4.40 -18.17 -9.92
N VAL A 8 5.31 -18.15 -10.90
CA VAL A 8 6.68 -18.66 -10.74
C VAL A 8 7.46 -17.87 -9.69
N LEU A 9 7.17 -16.58 -9.54
CA LEU A 9 7.77 -15.72 -8.51
C LEU A 9 6.97 -15.65 -7.21
N GLU A 10 5.92 -16.48 -7.06
CA GLU A 10 5.11 -16.55 -5.84
C GLU A 10 4.51 -15.19 -5.43
N LEU A 11 4.23 -14.32 -6.40
CA LEU A 11 3.69 -12.99 -6.14
C LEU A 11 2.36 -13.04 -5.35
N PRO A 12 1.41 -13.96 -5.62
CA PRO A 12 0.19 -14.08 -4.83
C PRO A 12 0.46 -14.32 -3.33
N GLU A 13 1.39 -15.21 -3.01
CA GLU A 13 1.78 -15.57 -1.65
C GLU A 13 2.48 -14.40 -0.95
N ILE A 14 3.36 -13.70 -1.66
CA ILE A 14 4.02 -12.48 -1.19
C ILE A 14 2.99 -11.40 -0.85
N ARG A 15 1.96 -11.19 -1.68
CA ARG A 15 0.88 -10.23 -1.41
C ARG A 15 0.10 -10.58 -0.15
N VAL A 16 -0.23 -11.86 0.04
CA VAL A 16 -0.91 -12.33 1.26
C VAL A 16 -0.05 -12.09 2.50
N SER A 17 1.24 -12.40 2.42
CA SER A 17 2.20 -12.14 3.50
C SER A 17 2.28 -10.65 3.83
N LEU A 18 2.48 -9.81 2.81
CA LEU A 18 2.56 -8.36 2.96
C LEU A 18 1.29 -7.76 3.56
N ALA A 19 0.13 -8.20 3.10
CA ALA A 19 -1.18 -7.74 3.59
C ALA A 19 -1.35 -7.97 5.10
N ARG A 20 -0.81 -9.07 5.64
CA ARG A 20 -0.84 -9.40 7.08
C ARG A 20 0.02 -8.46 7.94
N GLU A 21 1.07 -7.89 7.37
CA GLU A 21 1.95 -6.95 8.06
C GLU A 21 1.42 -5.51 8.08
N THR A 22 0.31 -5.23 7.39
CA THR A 22 -0.25 -3.87 7.30
C THR A 22 -0.99 -3.47 8.58
N GLY A 23 -0.79 -2.22 9.02
CA GLY A 23 -1.36 -1.71 10.28
C GLY A 23 -2.84 -1.26 10.22
N PHE A 24 -3.45 -1.23 9.03
CA PHE A 24 -4.86 -0.83 8.83
C PHE A 24 -5.40 -1.30 7.47
N GLU A 25 -6.73 -1.26 7.31
CA GLU A 25 -7.45 -1.79 6.15
C GLU A 25 -7.02 -1.20 4.80
N GLY A 26 -6.73 0.11 4.74
CA GLY A 26 -6.30 0.75 3.50
C GLY A 26 -4.97 0.18 3.00
N GLY A 27 -4.01 -0.04 3.90
CA GLY A 27 -2.74 -0.69 3.56
C GLY A 27 -2.95 -2.13 3.08
N ARG A 28 -3.83 -2.89 3.74
CA ARG A 28 -4.14 -4.27 3.38
C ARG A 28 -4.64 -4.39 1.94
N VAL A 29 -5.58 -3.52 1.55
CA VAL A 29 -6.09 -3.49 0.16
C VAL A 29 -4.97 -3.16 -0.83
N LEU A 30 -4.08 -2.20 -0.51
CA LEU A 30 -2.95 -1.86 -1.38
C LEU A 30 -1.98 -3.04 -1.58
N ALA A 31 -1.71 -3.80 -0.52
CA ALA A 31 -0.86 -4.98 -0.58
C ALA A 31 -1.50 -6.11 -1.42
N GLU A 32 -2.79 -6.38 -1.21
CA GLU A 32 -3.53 -7.42 -1.93
C GLU A 32 -3.63 -7.13 -3.45
N THR A 33 -3.68 -5.85 -3.84
CA THR A 33 -3.82 -5.44 -5.24
C THR A 33 -2.51 -4.96 -5.88
N LEU A 34 -1.35 -5.22 -5.26
CA LEU A 34 -0.05 -4.67 -5.70
C LEU A 34 0.42 -5.31 -7.01
N GLU A 35 0.28 -4.61 -8.14
CA GLU A 35 0.80 -5.07 -9.43
C GLU A 35 2.21 -4.53 -9.77
N PRO A 36 3.06 -5.35 -10.43
CA PRO A 36 4.33 -4.88 -11.00
C PRO A 36 4.08 -3.78 -12.04
N SER A 37 4.88 -2.72 -11.98
CA SER A 37 4.82 -1.62 -12.96
C SER A 37 5.95 -1.75 -13.98
N PRO A 38 5.68 -1.60 -15.29
CA PRO A 38 6.72 -1.48 -16.30
C PRO A 38 7.26 -0.04 -16.41
N ASP A 39 6.61 0.95 -15.78
CA ASP A 39 7.01 2.35 -15.84
C ASP A 39 8.17 2.63 -14.87
N PRO A 40 9.35 3.02 -15.37
CA PRO A 40 10.53 3.26 -14.53
C PRO A 40 10.33 4.42 -13.54
N VAL A 41 9.51 5.42 -13.84
CA VAL A 41 9.24 6.54 -12.93
C VAL A 41 8.43 6.04 -11.72
N VAL A 42 7.42 5.21 -11.97
CA VAL A 42 6.63 4.58 -10.90
C VAL A 42 7.50 3.67 -10.04
N VAL A 43 8.39 2.88 -10.66
CA VAL A 43 9.30 1.98 -9.92
C VAL A 43 10.26 2.79 -9.04
N ALA A 44 10.89 3.83 -9.58
CA ALA A 44 11.81 4.68 -8.83
C ALA A 44 11.11 5.39 -7.65
N GLY A 45 9.91 5.90 -7.87
CA GLY A 45 9.10 6.51 -6.81
C GLY A 45 8.80 5.52 -5.68
N ARG A 46 8.26 4.35 -6.01
CA ARG A 46 7.95 3.30 -5.01
C ARG A 46 9.19 2.85 -4.22
N GLN A 47 10.35 2.72 -4.89
CA GLN A 47 11.61 2.39 -4.23
C GLN A 47 12.08 3.50 -3.29
N SER A 48 11.98 4.77 -3.71
CA SER A 48 12.31 5.92 -2.87
C SER A 48 11.43 5.98 -1.62
N ASP A 49 10.11 5.86 -1.79
CA ASP A 49 9.15 5.87 -0.67
C ASP A 49 9.45 4.75 0.34
N THR A 50 9.79 3.55 -0.17
CA THR A 50 10.14 2.39 0.67
C THR A 50 11.45 2.63 1.42
N ALA A 51 12.46 3.18 0.76
CA ALA A 51 13.74 3.50 1.39
C ALA A 51 13.60 4.55 2.49
N GLU A 52 12.77 5.58 2.26
CA GLU A 52 12.44 6.58 3.27
C GLU A 52 11.73 5.94 4.47
N ALA A 53 10.72 5.10 4.23
CA ALA A 53 9.98 4.40 5.27
C ALA A 53 10.90 3.51 6.13
N ILE A 54 11.84 2.77 5.52
CA ILE A 54 12.86 2.00 6.23
C ILE A 54 13.70 2.92 7.11
N GLY A 55 14.19 4.04 6.57
CA GLY A 55 14.97 5.01 7.35
C GLY A 55 14.20 5.59 8.54
N LEU A 56 12.89 5.81 8.42
CA LEU A 56 12.03 6.23 9.53
C LEU A 56 11.91 5.13 10.61
N LEU A 57 11.79 3.86 10.21
CA LEU A 57 11.74 2.73 11.13
C LEU A 57 13.06 2.58 11.90
N GLU A 58 14.20 2.65 11.21
CA GLU A 58 15.54 2.55 11.82
C GLU A 58 15.77 3.66 12.86
N ARG A 59 15.33 4.89 12.55
CA ARG A 59 15.40 6.02 13.48
C ARG A 59 14.33 6.01 14.58
N ARG A 60 13.44 5.00 14.60
CA ARG A 60 12.27 4.94 15.49
C ARG A 60 11.38 6.19 15.41
N ALA A 61 11.37 6.84 14.26
CA ALA A 61 10.61 8.05 13.95
C ALA A 61 9.36 7.76 13.10
N ALA A 62 9.11 6.49 12.78
CA ALA A 62 7.95 6.09 12.00
C ALA A 62 6.64 6.43 12.75
N PRO A 63 5.68 7.10 12.10
CA PRO A 63 4.38 7.35 12.69
C PRO A 63 3.62 6.03 12.88
N ARG A 64 2.81 5.96 13.94
CA ARG A 64 1.91 4.82 14.13
C ARG A 64 0.76 4.93 13.12
N THR A 65 0.60 3.93 12.27
CA THR A 65 -0.56 3.81 11.36
C THR A 65 -1.70 3.00 11.97
N THR A 66 -1.44 2.28 13.07
CA THR A 66 -2.44 1.53 13.82
C THR A 66 -3.53 2.47 14.33
N GLY A 67 -4.79 2.18 13.98
CA GLY A 67 -5.95 3.02 14.31
C GLY A 67 -6.34 4.03 13.24
N ALA A 68 -5.64 4.08 12.10
CA ALA A 68 -6.11 4.84 10.94
C ALA A 68 -7.42 4.25 10.39
N HIS A 69 -8.40 5.10 10.12
CA HIS A 69 -9.69 4.71 9.56
C HIS A 69 -9.73 4.88 8.04
N ASP A 70 -10.48 4.01 7.35
CA ASP A 70 -10.72 4.17 5.92
C ASP A 70 -11.68 5.33 5.64
N VAL A 71 -11.12 6.45 5.19
CA VAL A 71 -11.88 7.67 4.85
C VAL A 71 -12.43 7.66 3.41
N ARG A 72 -12.16 6.64 2.58
CA ARG A 72 -12.62 6.62 1.17
C ARG A 72 -14.15 6.69 1.06
N GLY A 73 -14.86 6.11 2.01
CA GLY A 73 -16.32 6.22 2.11
C GLY A 73 -16.76 7.67 2.37
N ALA A 74 -16.18 8.33 3.37
CA ALA A 74 -16.46 9.71 3.72
C ALA A 74 -16.07 10.68 2.60
N ALA A 75 -14.89 10.52 2.03
CA ALA A 75 -14.40 11.31 0.90
C ALA A 75 -15.32 11.21 -0.33
N ARG A 76 -15.80 10.00 -0.68
CA ARG A 76 -16.77 9.81 -1.77
C ARG A 76 -18.10 10.52 -1.52
N ARG A 77 -18.57 10.57 -0.26
CA ARG A 77 -19.77 11.35 0.09
C ARG A 77 -19.52 12.84 -0.03
N ALA A 78 -18.39 13.33 0.47
CA ALA A 78 -18.00 14.73 0.39
C ALA A 78 -17.88 15.21 -1.06
N ALA A 79 -17.28 14.41 -1.95
CA ALA A 79 -17.18 14.70 -3.38
C ALA A 79 -18.55 14.84 -4.08
N ARG A 80 -19.63 14.30 -3.49
CA ARG A 80 -21.02 14.45 -3.98
C ARG A 80 -21.80 15.55 -3.27
N GLY A 81 -21.12 16.44 -2.52
CA GLY A 81 -21.73 17.55 -1.78
C GLY A 81 -22.23 17.18 -0.37
N GLY A 82 -21.90 15.98 0.13
CA GLY A 82 -22.16 15.61 1.52
C GLY A 82 -21.12 16.17 2.51
N VAL A 83 -21.37 16.01 3.82
CA VAL A 83 -20.41 16.40 4.87
C VAL A 83 -19.35 15.31 5.06
N LEU A 84 -18.09 15.73 5.19
CA LEU A 84 -16.99 14.87 5.64
C LEU A 84 -17.10 14.76 7.18
N LEU A 85 -17.47 13.58 7.67
CA LEU A 85 -17.51 13.25 9.10
C LEU A 85 -16.31 12.37 9.44
#